data_AF-A0A6I4ZJS7-F1
#
_entry.id   AF-A0A6I4ZJS7-F1
#
_cell.length_a   1.000
_cell.length_b   1.000
_cell.length_c   1.000
_cell.angle_alpha   90.00
_cell.angle_beta   90.00
_cell.angle_gamma   90.00
#
_symmetry.space_group_name_H-M   'P 1'
#
loop_
_entity.id
_entity.type
_entity.pdbx_description
1 polymer ?
#
loop_
_entity_poly.entity_id
_entity_poly.type
_entity_poly.pdbx_seq_one_letter_code
_entity_poly.pdbx_strand_id
1 'polypeptide(L)'
;MDNDFAIKLQDVTLEIPAKRRLPHGARRETNGTPSSSTQIGGRLSYGRGSAATVTILEDVSINISRGQRVGLIGANGAGKSTLLRVMAGIYFPTRGLAETYGRVSTLFPELLGVRPDATGLENIVLTGILLGLTRKEINRRIPEIIEFTELGDYIYMPIRTYSSGMRTRLVLSIATCISPDILLVDEVIGTGDKSFRLKAKDRLNEMMTSANTLVVVSQSPEIIREFCTEAIWLDRGQVRAVGGVNEVLGKYAADTTRPNEGMIADSKALLAAKDSLAGTAVLNWSNDIPITNWEGLLVSGKPRRVTRLILRQRELSGSLPPELGSLSKLTKLDLHGNRLNGPIPPELGQLANLEVLLLDNNELSGAIPTALARASELRRLNLHNNKLSGNVPAEVGRLLNLEELHIHENRLTGEIPVELGKLDGLRSLWLSNNRFSGEIPEELARLTGLAQLNLHSNRLSGPIPSEFGNLGSSLQRLRMAGNRFTGCIPSGLADVEDSDHEKLGLPICSDL
;
A
#
# COMPACT_ATOMS: atom_id res chain seq x y z
N MET A 1 7.19 14.65 -39.07
CA MET A 1 6.09 15.35 -38.39
C MET A 1 6.57 15.55 -36.97
N ASP A 2 6.95 16.79 -36.64
CA ASP A 2 7.42 17.15 -35.31
C ASP A 2 6.27 16.94 -34.30
N ASN A 3 6.39 15.90 -33.47
CA ASN A 3 5.52 15.78 -32.31
C ASN A 3 6.02 16.77 -31.26
N ASP A 4 5.40 17.95 -31.22
CA ASP A 4 5.58 18.96 -30.16
C ASP A 4 5.17 18.44 -28.76
N PHE A 5 4.49 17.29 -28.71
CA PHE A 5 4.05 16.64 -27.49
C PHE A 5 5.17 15.85 -26.81
N ALA A 6 5.34 16.08 -25.52
CA ALA A 6 6.10 15.22 -24.61
C ALA A 6 5.24 14.07 -24.09
N ILE A 7 3.97 14.32 -23.77
CA ILE A 7 3.00 13.33 -23.27
C ILE A 7 1.64 13.58 -23.93
N LYS A 8 0.97 12.53 -24.39
CA LYS A 8 -0.35 12.58 -25.02
C LYS A 8 -1.24 11.49 -24.44
N LEU A 9 -2.33 11.89 -23.80
CA LEU A 9 -3.36 11.02 -23.24
C LEU A 9 -4.69 11.31 -23.93
N GLN A 10 -5.35 10.28 -24.46
CA GLN A 10 -6.65 10.37 -25.14
C GLN A 10 -7.61 9.33 -24.57
N ASP A 11 -8.69 9.80 -23.96
CA ASP A 11 -9.80 9.02 -23.38
C ASP A 11 -9.31 7.90 -22.45
N VAL A 12 -8.27 8.20 -21.66
CA VAL A 12 -7.61 7.23 -20.80
C VAL A 12 -8.50 6.86 -19.64
N THR A 13 -8.92 5.60 -19.62
CA THR A 13 -9.60 4.95 -18.50
C THR A 13 -8.71 3.83 -17.96
N LEU A 14 -8.60 3.74 -16.64
CA LEU A 14 -7.87 2.67 -15.96
C LEU A 14 -8.77 2.02 -14.93
N GLU A 15 -9.15 0.78 -15.22
CA GLU A 15 -9.89 -0.09 -14.32
C GLU A 15 -8.98 -1.16 -13.73
N ILE A 16 -9.10 -1.40 -12.42
CA ILE A 16 -8.35 -2.46 -11.72
C ILE A 16 -9.35 -3.44 -11.08
N PRO A 17 -9.16 -4.76 -11.20
CA PRO A 17 -10.01 -5.73 -10.52
C PRO A 17 -10.00 -5.50 -9.00
N ALA A 18 -11.17 -5.46 -8.36
CA ALA A 18 -11.32 -5.16 -6.93
C ALA A 18 -10.56 -6.10 -5.98
N LYS A 19 -10.03 -7.24 -6.47
CA LYS A 19 -9.37 -8.30 -5.68
C LYS A 19 -7.87 -8.49 -5.91
N ARG A 20 -7.13 -7.62 -6.62
CA ARG A 20 -5.67 -7.77 -6.75
C ARG A 20 -4.91 -6.46 -6.57
N ARG A 21 -3.98 -6.44 -5.60
CA ARG A 21 -2.89 -5.45 -5.56
C ARG A 21 -2.10 -5.54 -6.87
N LEU A 22 -1.69 -4.38 -7.37
CA LEU A 22 -0.76 -4.24 -8.49
C LEU A 22 0.45 -5.17 -8.29
N PRO A 23 0.85 -5.98 -9.29
CA PRO A 23 1.98 -6.87 -9.13
C PRO A 23 3.28 -6.09 -8.93
N HIS A 24 4.04 -6.44 -7.89
CA HIS A 24 5.46 -6.12 -7.80
C HIS A 24 6.24 -7.08 -8.71
N GLY A 25 6.87 -6.54 -9.74
CA GLY A 25 7.83 -7.25 -10.59
C GLY A 25 7.23 -7.80 -11.89
N ALA A 26 7.42 -7.06 -12.98
CA ALA A 26 7.29 -7.64 -14.32
C ALA A 26 8.53 -8.48 -14.62
N ARG A 27 8.39 -9.81 -14.72
CA ARG A 27 9.41 -10.68 -15.33
C ARG A 27 9.38 -10.47 -16.85
N ARG A 28 10.54 -10.22 -17.45
CA ARG A 28 10.74 -10.27 -18.90
C ARG A 28 11.29 -11.66 -19.26
N GLU A 29 10.62 -12.37 -20.13
CA GLU A 29 11.24 -13.42 -20.94
C GLU A 29 12.04 -12.74 -22.06
N THR A 30 13.33 -13.04 -22.14
CA THR A 30 14.23 -12.53 -23.18
C THR A 30 14.47 -13.63 -24.20
N ASN A 31 14.00 -13.44 -25.43
CA ASN A 31 14.56 -14.06 -26.63
C ASN A 31 14.31 -13.15 -27.84
N GLY A 32 15.38 -12.81 -28.58
CA GLY A 32 15.32 -12.16 -29.91
C GLY A 32 16.03 -10.80 -30.01
N THR A 33 16.99 -10.71 -30.93
CA THR A 33 17.83 -9.55 -31.30
C THR A 33 17.06 -8.40 -31.96
N PRO A 34 17.60 -7.16 -31.94
CA PRO A 34 16.84 -5.94 -32.21
C PRO A 34 16.80 -5.59 -33.71
N SER A 35 15.61 -5.30 -34.23
CA SER A 35 15.44 -4.52 -35.45
C SER A 35 14.63 -3.26 -35.14
N SER A 36 14.97 -2.19 -35.85
CA SER A 36 14.57 -0.81 -35.64
C SER A 36 13.07 -0.56 -35.86
N SER A 37 12.30 -0.61 -34.78
CA SER A 37 11.10 0.19 -34.50
C SER A 37 10.48 -0.41 -33.23
N THR A 38 10.68 0.23 -32.08
CA THR A 38 10.32 -0.37 -30.80
C THR A 38 8.81 -0.23 -30.52
N GLN A 39 7.97 -0.97 -31.25
CA GLN A 39 6.67 -1.43 -30.75
C GLN A 39 6.94 -2.60 -29.80
N ILE A 40 6.93 -2.37 -28.49
CA ILE A 40 7.10 -3.42 -27.48
C ILE A 40 5.73 -4.04 -27.21
N GLY A 41 5.39 -5.10 -27.94
CA GLY A 41 4.20 -5.91 -27.74
C GLY A 41 4.39 -6.96 -26.65
N GLY A 42 3.51 -6.94 -25.65
CA GLY A 42 3.26 -8.05 -24.73
C GLY A 42 1.78 -8.01 -24.34
N ARG A 43 0.95 -8.85 -24.98
CA ARG A 43 -0.48 -8.96 -24.67
C ARG A 43 -0.63 -9.67 -23.32
N LEU A 44 -0.99 -8.95 -22.28
CA LEU A 44 -1.45 -9.55 -21.03
C LEU A 44 -2.85 -10.14 -21.27
N SER A 45 -2.95 -11.44 -21.47
CA SER A 45 -4.24 -12.12 -21.54
C SER A 45 -4.80 -12.31 -20.13
N TYR A 46 -5.82 -11.54 -19.77
CA TYR A 46 -6.55 -11.70 -18.52
C TYR A 46 -7.77 -12.62 -18.74
N GLY A 47 -7.82 -13.73 -18.00
CA GLY A 47 -8.90 -14.72 -18.06
C GLY A 47 -10.25 -14.13 -17.63
N ARG A 48 -11.31 -14.51 -18.36
CA ARG A 48 -12.70 -14.14 -18.09
C ARG A 48 -13.20 -14.77 -16.79
N GLY A 49 -13.35 -13.94 -15.76
CA GLY A 49 -14.18 -14.19 -14.59
C GLY A 49 -14.67 -12.84 -14.08
N SER A 50 -15.99 -12.70 -13.91
CA SER A 50 -16.68 -11.48 -13.46
C SER A 50 -16.19 -11.01 -12.07
N ALA A 51 -15.05 -10.33 -12.03
CA ALA A 51 -14.60 -9.57 -10.86
C ALA A 51 -15.01 -8.12 -11.07
N ALA A 52 -15.77 -7.55 -10.13
CA ALA A 52 -16.07 -6.12 -10.14
C ALA A 52 -14.76 -5.32 -10.29
N THR A 53 -14.72 -4.43 -11.28
CA THR A 53 -13.60 -3.53 -11.52
C THR A 53 -13.82 -2.22 -10.77
N VAL A 54 -12.73 -1.60 -10.31
CA VAL A 54 -12.72 -0.27 -9.72
C VAL A 54 -12.06 0.66 -10.73
N THR A 55 -12.81 1.66 -11.19
CA THR A 55 -12.29 2.72 -12.05
C THR A 55 -11.44 3.67 -11.23
N ILE A 56 -10.16 3.79 -11.57
CA ILE A 56 -9.19 4.66 -10.89
C ILE A 56 -8.97 5.96 -11.66
N LEU A 57 -8.99 5.89 -13.00
CA LEU A 57 -8.98 7.02 -13.92
C LEU A 57 -10.12 6.82 -14.92
N GLU A 58 -10.82 7.89 -15.27
CA GLU A 58 -12.01 7.83 -16.14
C GLU A 58 -11.94 8.93 -17.20
N ASP A 59 -11.93 8.51 -18.48
CA ASP A 59 -11.95 9.36 -19.67
C ASP A 59 -10.97 10.56 -19.61
N VAL A 60 -9.73 10.32 -19.17
CA VAL A 60 -8.71 11.35 -19.03
C VAL A 60 -8.08 11.69 -20.40
N SER A 61 -8.26 12.94 -20.84
CA SER A 61 -7.67 13.48 -22.07
C SER A 61 -6.80 14.71 -21.77
N ILE A 62 -5.48 14.57 -21.91
CA ILE A 62 -4.47 15.59 -21.55
C ILE A 62 -3.33 15.55 -22.57
N ASN A 63 -2.89 16.71 -23.03
CA ASN A 63 -1.68 16.85 -23.84
C ASN A 63 -0.67 17.75 -23.09
N ILE A 64 0.57 17.28 -22.99
CA ILE A 64 1.69 18.04 -22.43
C ILE A 64 2.76 18.19 -23.51
N SER A 65 3.04 19.42 -23.90
CA SER A 65 4.07 19.78 -24.89
C SER A 65 5.46 19.81 -24.28
N ARG A 66 6.50 19.66 -25.11
CA ARG A 66 7.89 19.81 -24.68
C ARG A 66 8.10 21.21 -24.09
N GLY A 67 8.81 21.30 -22.96
CA GLY A 67 9.05 22.56 -22.26
C GLY A 67 7.97 22.94 -21.24
N GLN A 68 6.83 22.23 -21.23
CA GLN A 68 5.77 22.52 -20.27
C GLN A 68 6.09 22.01 -18.86
N ARG A 69 5.63 22.78 -17.88
CA ARG A 69 5.80 22.51 -16.45
C ARG A 69 4.42 22.48 -15.81
N VAL A 70 3.95 21.27 -15.48
CA VAL A 70 2.55 20.98 -15.14
C VAL A 70 2.44 20.45 -13.72
N GLY A 71 1.63 21.11 -12.88
CA GLY A 71 1.29 20.60 -11.55
C GLY A 71 0.05 19.73 -11.58
N LEU A 72 0.13 18.51 -11.06
CA LEU A 72 -1.04 17.68 -10.78
C LEU A 72 -1.51 17.95 -9.34
N ILE A 73 -2.68 18.57 -9.20
CA ILE A 73 -3.32 18.85 -7.91
C ILE A 73 -4.63 18.08 -7.76
N GLY A 74 -5.05 17.88 -6.52
CA GLY A 74 -6.25 17.14 -6.16
C GLY A 74 -6.11 16.58 -4.76
N ALA A 75 -7.25 16.23 -4.16
CA ALA A 75 -7.26 15.60 -2.85
C ALA A 75 -6.44 14.29 -2.86
N ASN A 76 -6.16 13.75 -1.67
CA ASN A 76 -5.67 12.37 -1.57
C ASN A 76 -6.56 11.42 -2.38
N GLY A 77 -6.02 10.35 -2.94
CA GLY A 77 -6.83 9.38 -3.70
C GLY A 77 -7.48 9.91 -4.99
N ALA A 78 -7.25 11.16 -5.41
CA ALA A 78 -7.84 11.73 -6.62
C ALA A 78 -7.33 11.12 -7.94
N GLY A 79 -6.37 10.19 -7.89
CA GLY A 79 -5.78 9.55 -9.07
C GLY A 79 -4.46 10.18 -9.54
N LYS A 80 -3.95 11.24 -8.91
CA LYS A 80 -2.72 11.98 -9.32
C LYS A 80 -1.52 11.06 -9.58
N SER A 81 -1.12 10.29 -8.56
CA SER A 81 0.02 9.37 -8.65
C SER A 81 -0.24 8.19 -9.59
N THR A 82 -1.52 7.84 -9.83
CA THR A 82 -1.89 6.81 -10.81
C THR A 82 -1.73 7.36 -12.23
N LEU A 83 -2.22 8.57 -12.48
CA LEU A 83 -2.03 9.28 -13.73
C LEU A 83 -0.54 9.45 -14.05
N LEU A 84 0.26 9.84 -13.05
CA LEU A 84 1.71 9.96 -13.22
C LEU A 84 2.38 8.64 -13.62
N ARG A 85 1.91 7.49 -13.09
CA ARG A 85 2.37 6.15 -13.49
C ARG A 85 1.91 5.75 -14.90
N VAL A 86 0.73 6.21 -15.34
CA VAL A 86 0.30 6.04 -16.74
C VAL A 86 1.20 6.87 -17.67
N MET A 87 1.49 8.13 -17.33
CA MET A 87 2.42 8.99 -18.08
C MET A 87 3.84 8.40 -18.15
N ALA A 88 4.26 7.68 -17.11
CA ALA A 88 5.53 6.97 -17.08
C ALA A 88 5.56 5.67 -17.90
N GLY A 89 4.44 5.24 -18.49
CA GLY A 89 4.33 3.95 -19.19
C GLY A 89 4.40 2.73 -18.27
N ILE A 90 4.13 2.93 -16.97
CA ILE A 90 4.16 1.86 -15.96
C ILE A 90 2.80 1.19 -15.86
N TYR A 91 1.73 2.00 -15.88
CA TYR A 91 0.36 1.49 -15.96
C TYR A 91 -0.18 1.70 -17.36
N PHE A 92 -0.75 0.64 -17.91
CA PHE A 92 -1.38 0.65 -19.22
C PHE A 92 -2.88 0.85 -19.04
N PRO A 93 -3.48 1.83 -19.72
CA PRO A 93 -4.90 2.09 -19.59
C PRO A 93 -5.72 0.91 -20.14
N THR A 94 -6.87 0.65 -19.53
CA THR A 94 -7.81 -0.38 -20.02
C THR A 94 -8.56 0.08 -21.26
N ARG A 95 -8.73 1.40 -21.43
CA ARG A 95 -9.27 2.06 -22.62
C ARG A 95 -8.57 3.40 -22.84
N GLY A 96 -8.47 3.82 -24.11
CA GLY A 96 -7.79 5.05 -24.51
C GLY A 96 -6.34 4.82 -24.88
N LEU A 97 -5.63 5.92 -25.15
CA LEU A 97 -4.25 5.93 -25.61
C LEU A 97 -3.38 6.78 -24.68
N ALA A 98 -2.23 6.25 -24.28
CA ALA A 98 -1.22 6.97 -23.52
C ALA A 98 0.13 6.83 -24.22
N GLU A 99 0.67 7.95 -24.71
CA GLU A 99 1.95 8.00 -25.43
C GLU A 99 2.87 9.03 -24.78
N THR A 100 4.13 8.66 -24.59
CA THR A 100 5.16 9.54 -24.03
C THR A 100 6.38 9.55 -24.96
N TYR A 101 6.82 10.73 -25.36
CA TYR A 101 7.85 10.94 -26.38
C TYR A 101 9.10 11.59 -25.78
N GLY A 102 10.01 10.79 -25.24
CA GLY A 102 11.30 11.28 -24.72
C GLY A 102 11.85 10.39 -23.62
N ARG A 103 13.03 10.74 -23.09
CA ARG A 103 13.58 10.06 -21.91
C ARG A 103 12.85 10.53 -20.66
N VAL A 104 12.07 9.63 -20.07
CA VAL A 104 11.34 9.85 -18.83
C VAL A 104 12.21 9.45 -17.64
N SER A 105 12.29 10.32 -16.64
CA SER A 105 12.74 9.94 -15.30
C SER A 105 11.62 10.16 -14.29
N THR A 106 11.50 9.24 -13.34
CA THR A 106 10.42 9.22 -12.35
C THR A 106 10.98 9.22 -10.93
N LEU A 107 10.40 10.05 -10.07
CA LEU A 107 10.65 10.05 -8.65
C LEU A 107 9.41 9.51 -7.93
N PHE A 108 9.38 8.20 -7.67
CA PHE A 108 8.30 7.55 -6.92
C PHE A 108 8.76 7.17 -5.50
N PRO A 109 7.93 7.37 -4.45
CA PRO A 109 8.25 6.98 -3.08
C PRO A 109 8.47 5.46 -2.90
N GLU A 110 7.79 4.65 -3.71
CA GLU A 110 7.89 3.19 -3.68
C GLU A 110 8.51 2.72 -4.99
N LEU A 111 9.73 2.17 -4.90
CA LEU A 111 10.49 1.65 -6.04
C LEU A 111 9.70 0.58 -6.81
N LEU A 112 9.11 0.99 -7.93
CA LEU A 112 8.68 0.05 -8.96
C LEU A 112 9.93 -0.63 -9.52
N GLY A 113 10.10 -1.91 -9.22
CA GLY A 113 11.13 -2.76 -9.86
C GLY A 113 12.37 -3.08 -9.03
N VAL A 114 12.39 -2.79 -7.72
CA VAL A 114 13.51 -3.21 -6.86
C VAL A 114 13.44 -4.70 -6.53
N ARG A 115 14.55 -5.39 -6.71
CA ARG A 115 14.73 -6.77 -6.27
C ARG A 115 15.10 -6.77 -4.78
N PRO A 116 14.22 -7.22 -3.87
CA PRO A 116 14.48 -7.15 -2.42
C PRO A 116 15.71 -7.95 -2.00
N ASP A 117 15.99 -9.02 -2.74
CA ASP A 117 17.14 -9.90 -2.49
C ASP A 117 18.43 -9.43 -3.15
N ALA A 118 18.37 -8.42 -4.03
CA ALA A 118 19.54 -7.82 -4.65
C ALA A 118 20.10 -6.68 -3.78
N THR A 119 21.39 -6.42 -3.93
CA THR A 119 22.11 -5.38 -3.21
C THR A 119 21.64 -3.97 -3.61
N GLY A 120 21.92 -2.96 -2.77
CA GLY A 120 21.70 -1.56 -3.13
C GLY A 120 22.36 -1.19 -4.46
N LEU A 121 23.59 -1.64 -4.67
CA LEU A 121 24.36 -1.40 -5.89
C LEU A 121 23.74 -2.03 -7.13
N GLU A 122 23.28 -3.28 -7.04
CA GLU A 122 22.59 -3.95 -8.15
C GLU A 122 21.28 -3.24 -8.51
N ASN A 123 20.55 -2.77 -7.49
CA ASN A 123 19.32 -2.01 -7.71
C ASN A 123 19.59 -0.62 -8.30
N ILE A 124 20.71 0.03 -7.97
CA ILE A 124 21.16 1.25 -8.67
C ILE A 124 21.34 0.99 -10.16
N VAL A 125 22.04 -0.10 -10.51
CA VAL A 125 22.30 -0.45 -11.91
C VAL A 125 21.00 -0.82 -12.63
N LEU A 126 20.14 -1.64 -12.03
CA LEU A 126 18.87 -2.04 -12.61
C LEU A 126 17.96 -0.84 -12.85
N THR A 127 17.82 0.03 -11.85
CA THR A 127 16.98 1.23 -11.96
C THR A 127 17.55 2.20 -12.99
N GLY A 128 18.86 2.42 -13.01
CA GLY A 128 19.49 3.26 -14.04
C GLY A 128 19.24 2.75 -15.47
N ILE A 129 19.29 1.43 -15.68
CA ILE A 129 18.96 0.82 -16.98
C ILE A 129 17.48 1.00 -17.33
N LEU A 130 16.57 0.82 -16.35
CA LEU A 130 15.14 1.08 -16.54
C LEU A 130 14.87 2.54 -16.90
N LEU A 131 15.68 3.46 -16.41
CA LEU A 131 15.64 4.89 -16.73
C LEU A 131 16.42 5.26 -18.01
N GLY A 132 16.85 4.26 -18.78
CA GLY A 132 17.46 4.45 -20.10
C GLY A 132 18.95 4.79 -20.10
N LEU A 133 19.65 4.65 -18.98
CA LEU A 133 21.11 4.82 -18.92
C LEU A 133 21.84 3.54 -19.36
N THR A 134 22.98 3.72 -20.01
CA THR A 134 23.91 2.62 -20.25
C THR A 134 24.63 2.25 -18.95
N ARG A 135 25.03 0.98 -18.83
CA ARG A 135 25.82 0.50 -17.69
C ARG A 135 27.11 1.31 -17.49
N LYS A 136 27.70 1.84 -18.57
CA LYS A 136 28.91 2.67 -18.53
C LYS A 136 28.65 4.05 -17.90
N GLU A 137 27.51 4.67 -18.22
CA GLU A 137 27.11 5.95 -17.61
C GLU A 137 26.81 5.80 -16.13
N ILE A 138 26.12 4.72 -15.75
CA ILE A 138 25.82 4.41 -14.35
C ILE A 138 27.12 4.14 -13.58
N ASN A 139 28.00 3.29 -14.11
CA ASN A 139 29.24 2.92 -13.43
C ASN A 139 30.16 4.11 -13.15
N ARG A 140 30.16 5.12 -14.04
CA ARG A 140 30.93 6.36 -13.85
C ARG A 140 30.39 7.21 -12.69
N ARG A 141 29.10 7.09 -12.35
CA ARG A 141 28.43 7.86 -11.30
C ARG A 141 28.30 7.10 -9.97
N ILE A 142 28.66 5.81 -9.92
CA ILE A 142 28.60 4.99 -8.69
C ILE A 142 29.26 5.68 -7.48
N PRO A 143 30.47 6.26 -7.56
CA PRO A 143 31.10 6.91 -6.41
C PRO A 143 30.26 8.06 -5.84
N GLU A 144 29.75 8.93 -6.73
CA GLU A 144 28.87 10.06 -6.38
C GLU A 144 27.55 9.59 -5.78
N ILE A 145 26.98 8.50 -6.33
CA ILE A 145 25.75 7.88 -5.81
C ILE A 145 25.96 7.37 -4.38
N ILE A 146 27.07 6.64 -4.14
CA ILE A 146 27.40 6.10 -2.82
C ILE A 146 27.58 7.24 -1.81
N GLU A 147 28.36 8.25 -2.16
CA GLU A 147 28.59 9.44 -1.34
C GLU A 147 27.28 10.18 -1.03
N PHE A 148 26.42 10.35 -2.03
CA PHE A 148 25.14 11.03 -1.84
C PHE A 148 24.25 10.26 -0.86
N THR A 149 24.14 8.93 -1.01
CA THR A 149 23.27 8.08 -0.18
C THR A 149 23.68 7.97 1.28
N GLU A 150 24.96 8.18 1.60
CA GLU A 150 25.52 7.97 2.95
C GLU A 150 25.24 6.56 3.50
N LEU A 151 25.07 5.57 2.61
CA LEU A 151 24.82 4.19 2.99
C LEU A 151 26.11 3.43 3.35
N GLY A 152 27.28 3.93 2.94
CA GLY A 152 28.56 3.25 3.16
C GLY A 152 28.51 1.79 2.67
N ASP A 153 28.98 0.86 3.49
CA ASP A 153 29.00 -0.58 3.18
C ASP A 153 27.61 -1.20 3.04
N TYR A 154 26.55 -0.56 3.54
CA TYR A 154 25.19 -1.06 3.35
C TYR A 154 24.79 -1.11 1.89
N ILE A 155 25.46 -0.37 0.99
CA ILE A 155 25.20 -0.44 -0.45
C ILE A 155 25.39 -1.85 -1.03
N TYR A 156 26.22 -2.68 -0.38
CA TYR A 156 26.48 -4.07 -0.76
C TYR A 156 25.57 -5.08 -0.06
N MET A 157 24.66 -4.63 0.81
CA MET A 157 23.68 -5.48 1.49
C MET A 157 22.37 -5.58 0.69
N PRO A 158 21.65 -6.71 0.75
CA PRO A 158 20.34 -6.86 0.14
C PRO A 158 19.33 -5.81 0.62
N ILE A 159 18.56 -5.20 -0.27
CA ILE A 159 17.63 -4.12 0.10
C ILE A 159 16.55 -4.55 1.11
N ARG A 160 16.22 -5.84 1.22
CA ARG A 160 15.32 -6.35 2.27
C ARG A 160 15.79 -6.02 3.70
N THR A 161 17.07 -5.72 3.89
CA THR A 161 17.62 -5.31 5.20
C THR A 161 17.53 -3.80 5.43
N TYR A 162 17.13 -3.02 4.43
CA TYR A 162 17.14 -1.57 4.50
C TYR A 162 15.94 -1.04 5.28
N SER A 163 16.20 -0.05 6.14
CA SER A 163 15.14 0.78 6.70
C SER A 163 14.39 1.52 5.59
N SER A 164 13.20 2.05 5.90
CA SER A 164 12.46 2.93 4.99
C SER A 164 13.33 4.12 4.54
N GLY A 165 14.03 4.76 5.49
CA GLY A 165 14.96 5.86 5.22
C GLY A 165 16.04 5.46 4.21
N MET A 166 16.71 4.33 4.40
CA MET A 166 17.78 3.86 3.51
C MET A 166 17.27 3.60 2.08
N ARG A 167 16.09 2.99 1.94
CA ARG A 167 15.44 2.79 0.63
C ARG A 167 15.19 4.12 -0.06
N THR A 168 14.64 5.08 0.68
CA THR A 168 14.36 6.41 0.16
C THR A 168 15.61 7.16 -0.29
N ARG A 169 16.73 7.06 0.46
CA ARG A 169 18.03 7.63 0.05
C ARG A 169 18.51 7.03 -1.27
N LEU A 170 18.34 5.71 -1.44
CA LEU A 170 18.70 5.00 -2.66
C LEU A 170 17.86 5.44 -3.87
N VAL A 171 16.55 5.69 -3.70
CA VAL A 171 15.70 6.21 -4.80
C VAL A 171 16.20 7.56 -5.27
N LEU A 172 16.42 8.47 -4.32
CA LEU A 172 16.81 9.84 -4.60
C LEU A 172 18.19 9.92 -5.29
N SER A 173 19.12 9.05 -4.89
CA SER A 173 20.47 9.04 -5.47
C SER A 173 20.49 8.63 -6.94
N ILE A 174 19.65 7.66 -7.33
CA ILE A 174 19.57 7.18 -8.71
C ILE A 174 18.94 8.23 -9.60
N ALA A 175 17.82 8.82 -9.16
CA ALA A 175 17.09 9.81 -9.95
C ALA A 175 17.94 11.05 -10.22
N THR A 176 18.74 11.46 -9.24
CA THR A 176 19.62 12.64 -9.34
C THR A 176 20.88 12.44 -10.19
N CYS A 177 21.08 11.26 -10.74
CA CYS A 177 22.14 10.96 -11.71
C CYS A 177 21.70 11.11 -13.17
N ILE A 178 20.46 11.53 -13.41
CA ILE A 178 19.88 11.65 -14.74
C ILE A 178 19.49 13.11 -14.99
N SER A 179 19.76 13.61 -16.19
CA SER A 179 19.18 14.84 -16.72
C SER A 179 18.11 14.45 -17.75
N PRO A 180 16.85 14.25 -17.34
CA PRO A 180 15.82 13.72 -18.22
C PRO A 180 15.22 14.79 -19.13
N ASP A 181 14.67 14.37 -20.28
CA ASP A 181 13.84 15.23 -21.12
C ASP A 181 12.49 15.52 -20.44
N ILE A 182 11.97 14.52 -19.71
CA ILE A 182 10.70 14.56 -18.98
C ILE A 182 10.94 14.09 -17.55
N LEU A 183 10.74 14.96 -16.57
CA LEU A 183 10.81 14.63 -15.15
C LEU A 183 9.39 14.51 -14.58
N LEU A 184 9.07 13.33 -14.04
CA LEU A 184 7.81 13.05 -13.35
C LEU A 184 8.07 12.90 -11.85
N VAL A 185 7.53 13.80 -11.05
CA VAL A 185 7.75 13.85 -9.60
C VAL A 185 6.46 13.49 -8.88
N ASP A 186 6.45 12.39 -8.15
CA ASP A 186 5.37 12.04 -7.22
C ASP A 186 5.70 12.59 -5.83
N GLU A 187 4.67 12.90 -5.02
CA GLU A 187 4.72 13.67 -3.77
C GLU A 187 6.08 13.69 -3.05
N VAL A 188 6.60 14.91 -2.81
CA VAL A 188 7.97 15.18 -2.34
C VAL A 188 8.36 14.29 -1.17
N ILE A 189 9.47 13.60 -1.37
CA ILE A 189 9.97 12.49 -0.56
C ILE A 189 10.25 12.90 0.89
N GLY A 190 9.52 12.31 1.84
CA GLY A 190 9.75 12.48 3.28
C GLY A 190 10.67 11.41 3.88
N THR A 191 11.99 11.58 3.88
CA THR A 191 12.91 10.69 4.65
C THR A 191 12.83 11.00 6.14
N GLY A 192 12.72 10.04 7.07
CA GLY A 192 12.74 10.36 8.52
C GLY A 192 13.95 11.18 9.01
N ASP A 193 15.02 11.22 8.23
CA ASP A 193 16.24 11.99 8.47
C ASP A 193 16.17 13.42 7.92
N LYS A 194 16.23 14.41 8.82
CA LYS A 194 16.16 15.85 8.53
C LYS A 194 17.38 16.39 7.77
N SER A 195 18.59 15.91 8.05
CA SER A 195 19.80 16.42 7.37
C SER A 195 19.85 15.94 5.93
N PHE A 196 19.52 14.67 5.70
CA PHE A 196 19.41 14.11 4.36
C PHE A 196 18.26 14.75 3.57
N ARG A 197 17.11 15.06 4.20
CA ARG A 197 16.02 15.80 3.55
C ARG A 197 16.51 17.11 2.95
N LEU A 198 17.33 17.88 3.68
CA LEU A 198 17.81 19.18 3.23
C LEU A 198 18.77 19.02 2.04
N LYS A 199 19.72 18.11 2.13
CA LYS A 199 20.65 17.76 1.04
C LYS A 199 19.91 17.27 -0.22
N ALA A 200 18.91 16.41 -0.03
CA ALA A 200 18.10 15.89 -1.13
C ALA A 200 17.19 16.97 -1.74
N LYS A 201 16.70 17.90 -0.93
CA LYS A 201 15.86 19.02 -1.37
C LYS A 201 16.61 19.91 -2.36
N ASP A 202 17.84 20.29 -2.07
CA ASP A 202 18.61 21.19 -2.96
C ASP A 202 18.85 20.53 -4.31
N ARG A 203 19.26 19.25 -4.30
CA ARG A 203 19.49 18.48 -5.53
C ARG A 203 18.20 18.22 -6.32
N LEU A 204 17.09 17.97 -5.61
CA LEU A 204 15.77 17.82 -6.23
C LEU A 204 15.31 19.14 -6.87
N ASN A 205 15.54 20.27 -6.19
CA ASN A 205 15.22 21.59 -6.72
C ASN A 205 16.03 21.89 -8.00
N GLU A 206 17.32 21.58 -8.01
CA GLU A 206 18.17 21.73 -9.20
C GLU A 206 17.67 20.87 -10.38
N MET A 207 17.33 19.60 -10.11
CA MET A 207 16.74 18.72 -11.12
C MET A 207 15.41 19.24 -11.66
N MET A 208 14.50 19.64 -10.77
CA MET A 208 13.19 20.19 -11.18
C MET A 208 13.38 21.46 -11.99
N THR A 209 14.34 22.31 -11.63
CA THR A 209 14.66 23.54 -12.34
C THR A 209 15.23 23.26 -13.74
N SER A 210 16.12 22.27 -13.86
CA SER A 210 16.81 21.94 -15.12
C SER A 210 16.03 21.02 -16.07
N ALA A 211 14.95 20.37 -15.60
CA ALA A 211 14.12 19.52 -16.44
C ALA A 211 13.43 20.32 -17.56
N ASN A 212 13.51 19.83 -18.80
CA ASN A 212 12.87 20.45 -19.96
C ASN A 212 11.34 20.37 -19.84
N THR A 213 10.79 19.17 -19.70
CA THR A 213 9.37 18.96 -19.37
C THR A 213 9.25 18.46 -17.94
N LEU A 214 8.37 19.05 -17.15
CA LEU A 214 8.20 18.72 -15.73
C LEU A 214 6.73 18.43 -15.43
N VAL A 215 6.45 17.32 -14.73
CA VAL A 215 5.14 17.06 -14.12
C VAL A 215 5.34 16.81 -12.63
N VAL A 216 4.73 17.64 -11.78
CA VAL A 216 4.85 17.53 -10.32
C VAL A 216 3.49 17.20 -9.71
N VAL A 217 3.39 16.08 -9.00
CA VAL A 217 2.28 15.80 -8.10
C VAL A 217 2.61 16.40 -6.74
N SER A 218 1.75 17.30 -6.25
CA SER A 218 1.89 17.83 -4.90
C SER A 218 0.53 18.19 -4.32
N GLN A 219 0.41 18.03 -3.00
CA GLN A 219 -0.73 18.54 -2.24
C GLN A 219 -0.53 20.00 -1.82
N SER A 220 0.69 20.53 -1.90
CA SER A 220 1.01 21.92 -1.60
C SER A 220 0.83 22.78 -2.86
N PRO A 221 -0.14 23.72 -2.85
CA PRO A 221 -0.27 24.72 -3.91
C PRO A 221 1.00 25.56 -4.07
N GLU A 222 1.76 25.78 -3.00
CA GLU A 222 3.01 26.56 -3.00
C GLU A 222 4.08 25.89 -3.87
N ILE A 223 4.31 24.59 -3.68
CA ILE A 223 5.25 23.81 -4.51
C ILE A 223 4.82 23.83 -5.98
N ILE A 224 3.51 23.71 -6.25
CA ILE A 224 3.01 23.76 -7.62
C ILE A 224 3.25 25.15 -8.24
N ARG A 225 3.01 26.24 -7.49
CA ARG A 225 3.31 27.62 -7.96
C ARG A 225 4.80 27.86 -8.17
N GLU A 226 5.65 27.26 -7.35
CA GLU A 226 7.10 27.43 -7.42
C GLU A 226 7.68 26.81 -8.69
N PHE A 227 7.21 25.61 -9.07
CA PHE A 227 7.83 24.85 -10.16
C PHE A 227 7.03 24.77 -11.46
N CYS A 228 5.73 25.11 -11.47
CA CYS A 228 4.83 24.87 -12.61
C CYS A 228 4.14 26.14 -13.10
N THR A 229 3.89 26.21 -14.41
CA THR A 229 3.14 27.32 -15.06
C THR A 229 1.69 26.94 -15.34
N GLU A 230 1.45 25.64 -15.55
CA GLU A 230 0.13 25.06 -15.78
C GLU A 230 -0.21 24.09 -14.64
N ALA A 231 -1.49 23.79 -14.45
CA ALA A 231 -1.93 22.77 -13.53
C ALA A 231 -3.12 21.98 -14.06
N ILE A 232 -3.27 20.77 -13.51
CA ILE A 232 -4.36 19.86 -13.78
C ILE A 232 -4.94 19.47 -12.43
N TRP A 233 -6.21 19.82 -12.22
CA TRP A 233 -6.95 19.39 -11.05
C TRP A 233 -7.66 18.08 -11.36
N LEU A 234 -7.29 17.04 -10.62
CA LEU A 234 -7.96 15.74 -10.60
C LEU A 234 -8.86 15.59 -9.38
N ASP A 235 -10.00 14.96 -9.58
CA ASP A 235 -10.89 14.51 -8.52
C ASP A 235 -11.51 13.16 -8.93
N ARG A 236 -11.26 12.13 -8.12
CA ARG A 236 -11.71 10.74 -8.33
C ARG A 236 -11.42 10.21 -9.74
N GLY A 237 -10.21 10.43 -10.21
CA GLY A 237 -9.77 9.90 -11.51
C GLY A 237 -10.26 10.70 -12.72
N GLN A 238 -11.04 11.76 -12.51
CA GLN A 238 -11.52 12.64 -13.57
C GLN A 238 -10.78 13.98 -13.52
N VAL A 239 -10.56 14.56 -14.70
CA VAL A 239 -10.01 15.91 -14.84
C VAL A 239 -11.12 16.93 -14.60
N ARG A 240 -10.96 17.79 -13.59
CA ARG A 240 -11.91 18.85 -13.23
C ARG A 240 -11.56 20.19 -13.86
N ALA A 241 -10.27 20.49 -13.98
CA ALA A 241 -9.79 21.70 -14.62
C ALA A 241 -8.36 21.47 -15.16
N VAL A 242 -8.06 22.11 -16.29
CA VAL A 242 -6.72 22.21 -16.89
C VAL A 242 -6.53 23.66 -17.28
N GLY A 243 -5.34 24.20 -17.07
CA GLY A 243 -4.99 25.56 -17.47
C GLY A 243 -3.97 26.19 -16.54
N GLY A 244 -3.85 27.52 -16.64
CA GLY A 244 -2.86 28.29 -15.90
C GLY A 244 -2.91 28.01 -14.40
N VAL A 245 -1.72 27.87 -13.80
CA VAL A 245 -1.56 27.36 -12.42
C VAL A 245 -2.45 28.09 -11.41
N ASN A 246 -2.51 29.42 -11.46
CA ASN A 246 -3.28 30.20 -10.49
C ASN A 246 -4.80 30.03 -10.65
N GLU A 247 -5.30 29.86 -11.87
CA GLU A 247 -6.73 29.66 -12.14
C GLU A 247 -7.19 28.30 -11.60
N VAL A 248 -6.44 27.25 -11.93
CA VAL A 248 -6.76 25.88 -11.52
C VAL A 248 -6.64 25.73 -10.00
N LEU A 249 -5.59 26.29 -9.39
CA LEU A 249 -5.44 26.32 -7.94
C LEU A 249 -6.57 27.11 -7.27
N GLY A 250 -7.06 28.20 -7.89
CA GLY A 250 -8.21 28.96 -7.41
C GLY A 250 -9.51 28.15 -7.42
N LYS A 251 -9.80 27.44 -8.52
CA LYS A 251 -10.96 26.52 -8.63
C LYS A 251 -10.87 25.40 -7.59
N TYR A 252 -9.70 24.79 -7.45
CA TYR A 252 -9.45 23.76 -6.44
C TYR A 252 -9.63 24.28 -5.01
N ALA A 253 -9.10 25.47 -4.71
CA ALA A 253 -9.27 26.11 -3.40
C ALA A 253 -10.74 26.41 -3.09
N ALA A 254 -11.49 26.95 -4.04
CA ALA A 254 -12.91 27.26 -3.85
C ALA A 254 -13.76 26.02 -3.55
N ASP A 255 -13.47 24.89 -4.20
CA ASP A 255 -14.12 23.61 -3.91
C ASP A 255 -13.68 23.03 -2.56
N THR A 256 -12.38 23.14 -2.23
CA THR A 256 -11.85 22.54 -1.01
C THR A 256 -12.24 23.28 0.27
N THR A 257 -12.37 24.61 0.21
CA THR A 257 -12.51 25.51 1.38
C THR A 257 -13.89 25.62 2.01
N ARG A 258 -14.97 25.08 1.43
CA ARG A 258 -16.29 25.04 2.10
C ARG A 258 -16.46 23.75 2.92
N PRO A 259 -16.15 23.73 4.23
CA PRO A 259 -16.41 22.56 5.06
C PRO A 259 -17.91 22.32 5.17
N ASN A 260 -18.35 21.09 4.93
CA ASN A 260 -19.71 20.68 5.29
C ASN A 260 -19.75 20.25 6.77
N GLU A 261 -20.94 20.16 7.35
CA GLU A 261 -21.14 19.79 8.77
C GLU A 261 -20.42 18.51 9.17
N GLY A 262 -20.39 17.50 8.28
CA GLY A 262 -19.70 16.26 8.55
C GLY A 262 -18.17 16.39 8.57
N MET A 263 -17.58 17.27 7.76
CA MET A 263 -16.14 17.59 7.85
C MET A 263 -15.80 18.28 9.17
N ILE A 264 -16.69 19.15 9.67
CA ILE A 264 -16.52 19.84 10.95
C ILE A 264 -16.58 18.84 12.11
N ALA A 265 -17.50 17.87 12.03
CA ALA A 265 -17.58 16.78 13.00
C ALA A 265 -16.31 15.91 12.97
N ASP A 266 -15.85 15.53 11.77
CA ASP A 266 -14.62 14.74 11.60
C ASP A 266 -13.39 15.49 12.13
N SER A 267 -13.25 16.79 11.86
CA SER A 267 -12.12 17.58 12.35
C SER A 267 -12.11 17.67 13.87
N LYS A 268 -13.28 17.84 14.50
CA LYS A 268 -13.39 17.88 15.96
C LYS A 268 -12.99 16.55 16.60
N ALA A 269 -13.46 15.44 16.05
CA ALA A 269 -13.11 14.10 16.53
C ALA A 269 -11.61 13.82 16.40
N LEU A 270 -11.01 14.21 15.28
CA LEU A 270 -9.58 14.01 15.02
C LEU A 270 -8.68 14.91 15.88
N LEU A 271 -9.10 16.14 16.20
CA LEU A 271 -8.38 16.99 17.15
C LEU A 271 -8.44 16.40 18.56
N ALA A 272 -9.61 15.93 19.01
CA ALA A 272 -9.72 15.24 20.30
C ALA A 272 -8.88 13.94 20.34
N ALA A 273 -8.85 13.19 19.25
CA ALA A 273 -7.99 12.03 19.11
C ALA A 273 -6.50 12.41 19.15
N LYS A 274 -6.11 13.52 18.51
CA LYS A 274 -4.74 14.05 18.53
C LYS A 274 -4.30 14.43 19.94
N ASP A 275 -5.18 15.04 20.74
CA ASP A 275 -4.87 15.43 22.12
C ASP A 275 -4.61 14.21 23.02
N SER A 276 -5.17 13.05 22.66
CA SER A 276 -4.98 11.77 23.37
C SER A 276 -3.75 10.99 22.93
N LEU A 277 -3.08 11.42 21.85
CA LEU A 277 -1.91 10.74 21.28
C LEU A 277 -0.63 11.55 21.55
N ALA A 278 0.40 10.85 22.04
CA ALA A 278 1.74 11.40 22.13
C ALA A 278 2.49 11.21 20.79
N GLY A 279 3.51 12.05 20.55
CA GLY A 279 4.26 12.05 19.28
C GLY A 279 3.55 12.76 18.13
N THR A 280 2.41 13.40 18.38
CA THR A 280 1.60 14.11 17.35
C THR A 280 2.20 15.44 16.89
N ALA A 281 3.36 15.85 17.42
CA ALA A 281 4.09 17.02 16.94
C ALA A 281 4.47 16.91 15.45
N VAL A 282 4.50 15.70 14.90
CA VAL A 282 4.69 15.46 13.47
C VAL A 282 3.44 15.77 12.62
N LEU A 283 2.24 15.82 13.24
CA LEU A 283 0.97 16.01 12.55
C LEU A 283 0.61 17.49 12.45
N ASN A 284 0.39 17.96 11.22
CA ASN A 284 -0.05 19.33 10.91
C ASN A 284 -1.54 19.60 11.21
N TRP A 285 -2.21 18.77 12.02
CA TRP A 285 -3.65 18.93 12.29
C TRP A 285 -3.88 20.14 13.19
N SER A 286 -4.60 21.15 12.70
CA SER A 286 -4.99 22.34 13.46
C SER A 286 -6.24 22.99 12.85
N ASN A 287 -6.92 23.85 13.61
CA ASN A 287 -8.07 24.61 13.12
C ASN A 287 -7.71 25.60 11.99
N ASP A 288 -6.44 25.99 11.89
CA ASP A 288 -5.95 26.96 10.89
C ASP A 288 -5.67 26.30 9.53
N ILE A 289 -5.60 24.96 9.48
CA ILE A 289 -5.33 24.20 8.27
C ILE A 289 -6.60 23.45 7.88
N PRO A 290 -7.10 23.56 6.63
CA PRO A 290 -8.24 22.78 6.18
C PRO A 290 -8.02 21.27 6.38
N ILE A 291 -9.02 20.56 6.90
CA ILE A 291 -8.96 19.11 7.15
C ILE A 291 -8.54 18.29 5.90
N THR A 292 -8.81 18.79 4.70
CA THR A 292 -8.37 18.16 3.43
C THR A 292 -6.85 18.12 3.26
N ASN A 293 -6.12 18.96 3.99
CA ASN A 293 -4.67 19.11 3.94
C ASN A 293 -3.99 18.54 5.19
N TRP A 294 -4.76 17.93 6.09
CA TRP A 294 -4.23 17.27 7.26
C TRP A 294 -3.52 15.99 6.85
N GLU A 295 -2.32 15.80 7.39
CA GLU A 295 -1.45 14.70 7.06
C GLU A 295 -2.12 13.36 7.39
N GLY A 296 -2.01 12.40 6.47
CA GLY A 296 -2.57 11.07 6.65
C GLY A 296 -4.07 10.95 6.42
N LEU A 297 -4.79 12.04 6.10
CA LEU A 297 -6.22 11.98 5.84
C LEU A 297 -6.55 11.89 4.35
N LEU A 298 -7.52 11.03 4.03
CA LEU A 298 -8.28 11.13 2.79
C LEU A 298 -9.68 11.65 3.07
N VAL A 299 -9.96 12.88 2.63
CA VAL A 299 -11.32 13.44 2.62
C VAL A 299 -11.94 13.26 1.23
N SER A 300 -13.02 12.51 1.13
CA SER A 300 -13.70 12.23 -0.14
C SER A 300 -15.20 12.00 0.07
N GLY A 301 -15.97 11.74 -0.99
CA GLY A 301 -17.44 11.59 -0.90
C GLY A 301 -18.25 12.86 -1.19
N LYS A 302 -19.57 12.71 -1.34
CA LYS A 302 -20.54 13.81 -1.43
C LYS A 302 -21.69 13.50 -0.46
N PRO A 303 -21.80 14.20 0.69
CA PRO A 303 -20.88 15.23 1.19
C PRO A 303 -19.48 14.68 1.49
N ARG A 304 -18.45 15.55 1.42
CA ARG A 304 -17.05 15.20 1.68
C ARG A 304 -16.87 14.81 3.16
N ARG A 305 -16.24 13.68 3.45
CA ARG A 305 -16.00 13.16 4.81
C ARG A 305 -14.63 12.47 4.87
N VAL A 306 -14.08 12.28 6.06
CA VAL A 306 -12.87 11.47 6.23
C VAL A 306 -13.20 10.01 5.91
N THR A 307 -12.52 9.48 4.89
CA THR A 307 -12.70 8.12 4.38
C THR A 307 -11.47 7.27 4.62
N ARG A 308 -10.28 7.86 4.78
CA ARG A 308 -9.08 7.11 5.21
C ARG A 308 -8.25 7.91 6.21
N LEU A 309 -7.67 7.20 7.16
CA LEU A 309 -6.67 7.70 8.10
C LEU A 309 -5.45 6.76 8.04
N ILE A 310 -4.32 7.28 7.57
CA ILE A 310 -3.08 6.54 7.29
C ILE A 310 -1.91 7.28 7.96
N LEU A 311 -1.48 6.80 9.13
CA LEU A 311 -0.38 7.37 9.91
C LEU A 311 0.65 6.29 10.24
N ARG A 312 1.30 5.80 9.21
CA ARG A 312 2.24 4.66 9.26
C ARG A 312 3.60 5.10 9.78
N GLN A 313 4.20 4.35 10.69
CA GLN A 313 5.61 4.55 11.11
C GLN A 313 5.93 5.99 11.53
N ARG A 314 5.08 6.59 12.37
CA ARG A 314 5.17 7.99 12.81
C ARG A 314 5.61 8.15 14.26
N GLU A 315 6.04 7.06 14.89
CA GLU A 315 6.41 7.01 16.31
C GLU A 315 5.28 7.49 17.25
N LEU A 316 4.02 7.43 16.79
CA LEU A 316 2.87 7.79 17.62
C LEU A 316 2.80 6.84 18.81
N SER A 317 2.50 7.37 19.98
CA SER A 317 2.42 6.61 21.23
C SER A 317 1.24 7.04 22.08
N GLY A 318 0.96 6.30 23.15
CA GLY A 318 -0.25 6.47 23.95
C GLY A 318 -1.35 5.48 23.53
N SER A 319 -2.53 5.64 24.12
CA SER A 319 -3.68 4.77 23.87
C SER A 319 -4.39 5.11 22.57
N LEU A 320 -4.97 4.10 21.91
CA LEU A 320 -5.79 4.35 20.72
C LEU A 320 -7.06 5.14 21.11
N PRO A 321 -7.31 6.33 20.54
CA PRO A 321 -8.42 7.17 20.99
C PRO A 321 -9.79 6.62 20.56
N PRO A 322 -10.79 6.54 21.46
CA PRO A 322 -12.14 6.09 21.14
C PRO A 322 -12.86 7.04 20.15
N GLU A 323 -12.48 8.31 20.08
CA GLU A 323 -13.06 9.32 19.18
C GLU A 323 -12.91 8.93 17.71
N LEU A 324 -11.92 8.09 17.37
CA LEU A 324 -11.76 7.56 16.02
C LEU A 324 -12.99 6.77 15.56
N GLY A 325 -13.76 6.19 16.48
CA GLY A 325 -15.02 5.50 16.20
C GLY A 325 -16.13 6.40 15.64
N SER A 326 -16.01 7.72 15.79
CA SER A 326 -17.00 8.69 15.28
C SER A 326 -16.86 9.01 13.79
N LEU A 327 -15.78 8.56 13.14
CA LEU A 327 -15.50 8.79 11.72
C LEU A 327 -16.38 7.89 10.84
N SER A 328 -17.69 8.13 10.84
CA SER A 328 -18.73 7.26 10.26
C SER A 328 -18.54 6.86 8.78
N LYS A 329 -17.73 7.58 8.00
CA LYS A 329 -17.44 7.28 6.60
C LYS A 329 -16.04 6.68 6.37
N LEU A 330 -15.31 6.35 7.44
CA LEU A 330 -13.98 5.76 7.36
C LEU A 330 -14.05 4.35 6.76
N THR A 331 -13.32 4.13 5.67
CA THR A 331 -13.17 2.83 5.00
C THR A 331 -11.80 2.20 5.26
N LYS A 332 -10.80 3.00 5.63
CA LYS A 332 -9.47 2.50 6.00
C LYS A 332 -8.89 3.24 7.19
N LEU A 333 -8.49 2.47 8.20
CA LEU A 333 -7.69 2.91 9.35
C LEU A 333 -6.35 2.15 9.36
N ASP A 334 -5.25 2.87 9.25
CA ASP A 334 -3.90 2.30 9.09
C ASP A 334 -2.90 3.04 9.98
N LEU A 335 -2.64 2.45 11.14
CA LEU A 335 -1.76 2.98 12.18
C LEU A 335 -0.58 2.04 12.45
N HIS A 336 -0.24 1.20 11.47
CA HIS A 336 0.78 0.17 11.66
C HIS A 336 2.17 0.78 11.92
N GLY A 337 2.99 0.05 12.67
CA GLY A 337 4.39 0.40 12.92
C GLY A 337 4.57 1.63 13.81
N ASN A 338 3.66 1.86 14.77
CA ASN A 338 3.79 2.92 15.78
C ASN A 338 4.11 2.30 17.16
N ARG A 339 4.03 3.10 18.22
CA ARG A 339 4.23 2.70 19.62
C ARG A 339 2.92 2.83 20.42
N LEU A 340 1.78 2.60 19.77
CA LEU A 340 0.46 2.69 20.40
C LEU A 340 0.29 1.55 21.41
N ASN A 341 -0.28 1.83 22.57
CA ASN A 341 -0.43 0.89 23.66
C ASN A 341 -1.86 0.87 24.21
N GLY A 342 -2.10 0.08 25.26
CA GLY A 342 -3.42 -0.07 25.85
C GLY A 342 -4.41 -0.87 24.97
N PRO A 343 -5.69 -0.93 25.36
CA PRO A 343 -6.69 -1.74 24.67
C PRO A 343 -7.10 -1.15 23.32
N ILE A 344 -7.62 -2.01 22.44
CA ILE A 344 -8.37 -1.56 21.27
C ILE A 344 -9.74 -1.05 21.76
N PRO A 345 -10.12 0.22 21.53
CA PRO A 345 -11.41 0.76 21.93
C PRO A 345 -12.57 0.07 21.20
N PRO A 346 -13.63 -0.37 21.90
CA PRO A 346 -14.81 -0.99 21.28
C PRO A 346 -15.54 -0.04 20.33
N GLU A 347 -15.35 1.28 20.45
CA GLU A 347 -15.90 2.32 19.58
C GLU A 347 -15.48 2.16 18.12
N LEU A 348 -14.34 1.51 17.82
CA LEU A 348 -13.98 1.19 16.43
C LEU A 348 -15.00 0.28 15.75
N GLY A 349 -15.79 -0.48 16.52
CA GLY A 349 -16.93 -1.24 15.99
C GLY A 349 -18.06 -0.39 15.42
N GLN A 350 -18.10 0.92 15.72
CA GLN A 350 -19.11 1.84 15.17
C GLN A 350 -18.81 2.25 13.72
N LEU A 351 -17.61 1.95 13.22
CA LEU A 351 -17.18 2.27 11.86
C LEU A 351 -17.80 1.30 10.84
N ALA A 352 -19.09 1.48 10.58
CA ALA A 352 -19.89 0.58 9.75
C ALA A 352 -19.37 0.43 8.30
N ASN A 353 -18.61 1.40 7.78
CA ASN A 353 -18.05 1.35 6.42
C ASN A 353 -16.58 0.88 6.40
N LEU A 354 -16.02 0.45 7.54
CA LEU A 354 -14.60 0.12 7.63
C LEU A 354 -14.29 -1.18 6.90
N GLU A 355 -13.47 -1.11 5.85
CA GLU A 355 -13.04 -2.27 5.07
C GLU A 355 -11.66 -2.78 5.51
N VAL A 356 -10.80 -1.89 6.01
CA VAL A 356 -9.40 -2.18 6.29
C VAL A 356 -9.00 -1.58 7.64
N LEU A 357 -8.65 -2.45 8.59
CA LEU A 357 -8.11 -2.08 9.90
C LEU A 357 -6.72 -2.69 10.08
N LEU A 358 -5.69 -1.83 10.04
CA LEU A 358 -4.29 -2.21 10.23
C LEU A 358 -3.72 -1.53 11.48
N LEU A 359 -3.55 -2.30 12.54
CA LEU A 359 -2.99 -1.88 13.83
C LEU A 359 -1.74 -2.71 14.20
N ASP A 360 -1.20 -3.45 13.25
CA ASP A 360 -0.05 -4.32 13.45
C ASP A 360 1.23 -3.56 13.81
N ASN A 361 2.19 -4.28 14.41
CA ASN A 361 3.48 -3.73 14.83
C ASN A 361 3.31 -2.52 15.77
N ASN A 362 2.60 -2.73 16.88
CA ASN A 362 2.37 -1.77 17.96
C ASN A 362 2.55 -2.47 19.32
N GLU A 363 2.18 -1.79 20.41
CA GLU A 363 2.22 -2.31 21.77
C GLU A 363 0.81 -2.50 22.39
N LEU A 364 -0.22 -2.67 21.56
CA LEU A 364 -1.61 -2.80 22.00
C LEU A 364 -1.79 -4.04 22.88
N SER A 365 -2.61 -3.93 23.91
CA SER A 365 -2.84 -4.96 24.93
C SER A 365 -4.33 -5.20 25.16
N GLY A 366 -4.70 -6.02 26.15
CA GLY A 366 -6.09 -6.36 26.42
C GLY A 366 -6.67 -7.34 25.39
N ALA A 367 -8.00 -7.48 25.38
CA ALA A 367 -8.71 -8.40 24.49
C ALA A 367 -9.10 -7.75 23.16
N ILE A 368 -9.32 -8.57 22.13
CA ILE A 368 -10.00 -8.14 20.90
C ILE A 368 -11.46 -7.84 21.26
N PRO A 369 -11.98 -6.60 21.09
CA PRO A 369 -13.35 -6.27 21.47
C PRO A 369 -14.37 -7.01 20.60
N THR A 370 -15.38 -7.62 21.22
CA THR A 370 -16.53 -8.21 20.51
C THR A 370 -17.23 -7.20 19.60
N ALA A 371 -17.21 -5.91 19.99
CA ALA A 371 -17.79 -4.81 19.22
C ALA A 371 -17.17 -4.63 17.83
N LEU A 372 -15.90 -5.05 17.60
CA LEU A 372 -15.29 -4.97 16.26
C LEU A 372 -16.07 -5.76 15.21
N ALA A 373 -16.80 -6.80 15.61
CA ALA A 373 -17.67 -7.57 14.72
C ALA A 373 -18.85 -6.77 14.14
N ARG A 374 -19.09 -5.54 14.61
CA ARG A 374 -20.12 -4.63 14.05
C ARG A 374 -19.66 -3.90 12.79
N ALA A 375 -18.35 -3.86 12.51
CA ALA A 375 -17.81 -3.33 11.26
C ALA A 375 -18.00 -4.36 10.12
N SER A 376 -19.24 -4.57 9.68
CA SER A 376 -19.63 -5.66 8.75
C SER A 376 -18.94 -5.61 7.38
N GLU A 377 -18.45 -4.45 6.96
CA GLU A 377 -17.73 -4.27 5.70
C GLU A 377 -16.24 -4.66 5.78
N LEU A 378 -15.76 -5.13 6.94
CA LEU A 378 -14.34 -5.41 7.13
C LEU A 378 -13.88 -6.56 6.23
N ARG A 379 -12.89 -6.26 5.38
CA ARG A 379 -12.23 -7.20 4.47
C ARG A 379 -10.85 -7.60 4.96
N ARG A 380 -10.16 -6.72 5.69
CA ARG A 380 -8.83 -7.00 6.25
C ARG A 380 -8.72 -6.51 7.68
N LEU A 381 -8.42 -7.45 8.57
CA LEU A 381 -8.11 -7.22 9.97
C LEU A 381 -6.68 -7.67 10.25
N ASN A 382 -5.78 -6.71 10.47
CA ASN A 382 -4.40 -7.00 10.82
C ASN A 382 -4.04 -6.38 12.17
N LEU A 383 -3.81 -7.25 13.15
CA LEU A 383 -3.45 -6.93 14.54
C LEU A 383 -2.14 -7.63 14.96
N HIS A 384 -1.36 -8.17 14.01
CA HIS A 384 -0.19 -8.95 14.35
C HIS A 384 0.91 -8.15 15.05
N ASN A 385 1.81 -8.85 15.75
CA ASN A 385 2.92 -8.27 16.48
C ASN A 385 2.45 -7.15 17.45
N ASN A 386 1.65 -7.56 18.42
CA ASN A 386 1.13 -6.75 19.51
C ASN A 386 1.19 -7.56 20.83
N LYS A 387 0.60 -7.04 21.91
CA LYS A 387 0.51 -7.69 23.23
C LYS A 387 -0.92 -8.11 23.56
N LEU A 388 -1.78 -8.33 22.54
CA LEU A 388 -3.20 -8.71 22.73
C LEU A 388 -3.29 -10.07 23.42
N SER A 389 -4.34 -10.26 24.23
CA SER A 389 -4.53 -11.40 25.12
C SER A 389 -6.00 -11.80 25.21
N GLY A 390 -6.31 -12.89 25.91
CA GLY A 390 -7.67 -13.43 25.97
C GLY A 390 -8.04 -14.18 24.70
N ASN A 391 -9.33 -14.51 24.57
CA ASN A 391 -9.84 -15.34 23.48
C ASN A 391 -10.14 -14.49 22.23
N VAL A 392 -10.13 -15.13 21.06
CA VAL A 392 -10.73 -14.55 19.86
C VAL A 392 -12.26 -14.60 20.03
N PRO A 393 -12.98 -13.47 19.92
CA PRO A 393 -14.43 -13.48 20.02
C PRO A 393 -15.09 -14.29 18.91
N ALA A 394 -16.08 -15.13 19.26
CA ALA A 394 -16.89 -15.87 18.29
C ALA A 394 -17.60 -14.94 17.29
N GLU A 395 -17.91 -13.71 17.71
CA GLU A 395 -18.53 -12.69 16.86
C GLU A 395 -17.66 -12.28 15.67
N VAL A 396 -16.34 -12.52 15.68
CA VAL A 396 -15.48 -12.31 14.50
C VAL A 396 -16.01 -13.11 13.31
N GLY A 397 -16.64 -14.27 13.54
CA GLY A 397 -17.31 -15.07 12.50
C GLY A 397 -18.53 -14.39 11.86
N ARG A 398 -18.97 -13.21 12.31
CA ARG A 398 -20.01 -12.39 11.68
C ARG A 398 -19.48 -11.47 10.58
N LEU A 399 -18.16 -11.32 10.45
CA LEU A 399 -17.52 -10.47 9.45
C LEU A 399 -17.48 -11.17 8.08
N LEU A 400 -18.64 -11.41 7.47
CA LEU A 400 -18.76 -12.26 6.27
C LEU A 400 -17.96 -11.79 5.05
N ASN A 401 -17.57 -10.51 5.02
CA ASN A 401 -16.74 -9.91 3.98
C ASN A 401 -15.22 -10.11 4.21
N LEU A 402 -14.81 -10.73 5.32
CA LEU A 402 -13.40 -10.82 5.72
C LEU A 402 -12.61 -11.73 4.78
N GLU A 403 -11.52 -11.19 4.23
CA GLU A 403 -10.61 -11.87 3.30
C GLU A 403 -9.26 -12.17 3.97
N GLU A 404 -8.81 -11.33 4.90
CA GLU A 404 -7.55 -11.50 5.63
C GLU A 404 -7.77 -11.28 7.13
N LEU A 405 -7.43 -12.29 7.93
CA LEU A 405 -7.41 -12.23 9.39
C LEU A 405 -5.99 -12.57 9.90
N HIS A 406 -5.25 -11.54 10.32
CA HIS A 406 -3.89 -11.67 10.81
C HIS A 406 -3.81 -11.22 12.27
N ILE A 407 -3.71 -12.20 13.18
CA ILE A 407 -3.63 -11.98 14.63
C ILE A 407 -2.47 -12.75 15.27
N HIS A 408 -1.50 -13.17 14.44
CA HIS A 408 -0.27 -13.84 14.84
C HIS A 408 0.63 -12.94 15.70
N GLU A 409 1.61 -13.53 16.38
CA GLU A 409 2.57 -12.80 17.23
C GLU A 409 1.88 -11.94 18.29
N ASN A 410 1.02 -12.58 19.08
CA ASN A 410 0.31 -11.98 20.20
C ASN A 410 0.36 -12.94 21.41
N ARG A 411 -0.48 -12.70 22.41
CA ARG A 411 -0.62 -13.54 23.62
C ARG A 411 -2.04 -14.12 23.72
N LEU A 412 -2.72 -14.32 22.58
CA LEU A 412 -4.09 -14.83 22.53
C LEU A 412 -4.15 -16.28 23.03
N THR A 413 -5.25 -16.61 23.70
CA THR A 413 -5.48 -17.89 24.39
C THR A 413 -6.81 -18.50 23.98
N GLY A 414 -7.14 -19.66 24.56
CA GLY A 414 -8.40 -20.34 24.32
C GLY A 414 -8.39 -21.14 23.01
N GLU A 415 -9.56 -21.63 22.63
CA GLU A 415 -9.77 -22.38 21.40
C GLU A 415 -9.93 -21.46 20.20
N ILE A 416 -9.69 -22.00 19.00
CA ILE A 416 -10.03 -21.30 17.76
C ILE A 416 -11.56 -21.35 17.62
N PRO A 417 -12.27 -20.20 17.49
CA PRO A 417 -13.72 -20.23 17.38
C PRO A 417 -14.21 -20.96 16.14
N VAL A 418 -15.16 -21.89 16.32
CA VAL A 418 -15.80 -22.65 15.22
C VAL A 418 -16.47 -21.70 14.20
N GLU A 419 -16.92 -20.53 14.66
CA GLU A 419 -17.56 -19.52 13.81
C GLU A 419 -16.64 -18.94 12.74
N LEU A 420 -15.32 -19.05 12.88
CA LEU A 420 -14.40 -18.65 11.81
C LEU A 420 -14.60 -19.49 10.53
N GLY A 421 -15.15 -20.70 10.65
CA GLY A 421 -15.54 -21.54 9.52
C GLY A 421 -16.71 -21.00 8.69
N LYS A 422 -17.37 -19.91 9.11
CA LYS A 422 -18.45 -19.22 8.36
C LYS A 422 -17.93 -18.15 7.38
N LEU A 423 -16.63 -17.86 7.41
CA LEU A 423 -16.03 -16.77 6.66
C LEU A 423 -15.66 -17.20 5.24
N ASP A 424 -16.65 -17.54 4.40
CA ASP A 424 -16.46 -18.12 3.06
C ASP A 424 -15.54 -17.28 2.13
N GLY A 425 -15.44 -15.97 2.39
CA GLY A 425 -14.55 -15.04 1.69
C GLY A 425 -13.08 -15.12 2.08
N LEU A 426 -12.73 -15.79 3.18
CA LEU A 426 -11.41 -15.76 3.81
C LEU A 426 -10.35 -16.43 2.94
N ARG A 427 -9.26 -15.71 2.68
CA ARG A 427 -8.12 -16.14 1.86
C ARG A 427 -6.86 -16.34 2.66
N SER A 428 -6.73 -15.64 3.78
CA SER A 428 -5.55 -15.70 4.62
C SER A 428 -5.93 -15.68 6.11
N LEU A 429 -5.56 -16.74 6.83
CA LEU A 429 -5.78 -16.89 8.27
C LEU A 429 -4.44 -17.17 8.97
N TRP A 430 -3.91 -16.17 9.67
CA TRP A 430 -2.63 -16.27 10.37
C TRP A 430 -2.81 -16.08 11.88
N LEU A 431 -2.65 -17.19 12.62
CA LEU A 431 -2.83 -17.33 14.05
C LEU A 431 -1.53 -17.69 14.80
N SER A 432 -0.42 -17.83 14.07
CA SER A 432 0.84 -18.34 14.61
C SER A 432 1.42 -17.54 15.76
N ASN A 433 2.32 -18.14 16.54
CA ASN A 433 3.02 -17.48 17.65
C ASN A 433 2.02 -16.87 18.65
N ASN A 434 1.08 -17.70 19.13
CA ASN A 434 0.11 -17.37 20.17
C ASN A 434 0.09 -18.50 21.22
N ARG A 435 -0.97 -18.59 22.02
CA ARG A 435 -1.19 -19.63 23.03
C ARG A 435 -2.53 -20.35 22.81
N PHE A 436 -3.00 -20.44 21.56
CA PHE A 436 -4.22 -21.19 21.23
C PHE A 436 -4.07 -22.64 21.65
N SER A 437 -5.13 -23.21 22.23
CA SER A 437 -5.19 -24.58 22.76
C SER A 437 -6.44 -25.30 22.26
N GLY A 438 -6.60 -26.57 22.61
CA GLY A 438 -7.71 -27.39 22.14
C GLY A 438 -7.46 -27.91 20.72
N GLU A 439 -8.50 -28.48 20.13
CA GLU A 439 -8.45 -29.05 18.77
C GLU A 439 -8.62 -27.98 17.71
N ILE A 440 -8.24 -28.29 16.47
CA ILE A 440 -8.59 -27.43 15.33
C ILE A 440 -10.05 -27.70 14.96
N PRO A 441 -10.92 -26.68 14.88
CA PRO A 441 -12.31 -26.86 14.44
C PRO A 441 -12.39 -27.44 13.02
N GLU A 442 -13.17 -28.51 12.85
CA GLU A 442 -13.44 -29.09 11.52
C GLU A 442 -14.13 -28.10 10.59
N GLU A 443 -14.88 -27.12 11.13
CA GLU A 443 -15.59 -26.10 10.36
C GLU A 443 -14.65 -25.22 9.53
N LEU A 444 -13.37 -25.08 9.92
CA LEU A 444 -12.38 -24.38 9.10
C LEU A 444 -12.15 -25.05 7.74
N ALA A 445 -12.43 -26.35 7.61
CA ALA A 445 -12.37 -27.06 6.33
C ALA A 445 -13.42 -26.58 5.32
N ARG A 446 -14.46 -25.85 5.76
CA ARG A 446 -15.46 -25.23 4.86
C ARG A 446 -14.90 -24.07 4.05
N LEU A 447 -13.76 -23.51 4.46
CA LEU A 447 -13.10 -22.37 3.82
C LEU A 447 -12.35 -22.80 2.56
N THR A 448 -13.05 -23.34 1.56
CA THR A 448 -12.46 -23.86 0.30
C THR A 448 -11.79 -22.78 -0.56
N GLY A 449 -11.98 -21.51 -0.21
CA GLY A 449 -11.26 -20.38 -0.80
C GLY A 449 -9.93 -20.04 -0.13
N LEU A 450 -9.59 -20.68 1.00
CA LEU A 450 -8.44 -20.34 1.83
C LEU A 450 -7.14 -20.70 1.11
N ALA A 451 -6.29 -19.70 0.90
CA ALA A 451 -5.00 -19.86 0.24
C ALA A 451 -3.84 -19.96 1.22
N GLN A 452 -3.98 -19.41 2.42
CA GLN A 452 -2.91 -19.38 3.41
C GLN A 452 -3.46 -19.65 4.81
N LEU A 453 -2.97 -20.73 5.43
CA LEU A 453 -3.27 -21.09 6.81
C LEU A 453 -1.97 -21.17 7.61
N ASN A 454 -1.87 -20.39 8.68
CA ASN A 454 -0.71 -20.40 9.55
C ASN A 454 -1.12 -20.52 11.02
N LEU A 455 -0.98 -21.73 11.55
CA LEU A 455 -1.25 -22.14 12.94
C LEU A 455 0.05 -22.38 13.74
N HIS A 456 1.20 -22.15 13.13
CA HIS A 456 2.53 -22.49 13.66
C HIS A 456 2.77 -21.94 15.08
N SER A 457 3.48 -22.69 15.92
CA SER A 457 3.88 -22.26 17.27
C SER A 457 2.69 -21.82 18.14
N ASN A 458 1.85 -22.78 18.50
CA ASN A 458 0.73 -22.65 19.42
C ASN A 458 0.72 -23.86 20.40
N ARG A 459 -0.39 -24.09 21.10
CA ARG A 459 -0.62 -25.24 21.99
C ARG A 459 -1.78 -26.10 21.50
N LEU A 460 -2.09 -26.05 20.20
CA LEU A 460 -3.16 -26.85 19.59
C LEU A 460 -2.81 -28.33 19.71
N SER A 461 -3.82 -29.17 19.90
CA SER A 461 -3.67 -30.60 20.16
C SER A 461 -4.73 -31.41 19.42
N GLY A 462 -4.68 -32.74 19.57
CA GLY A 462 -5.62 -33.64 18.91
C GLY A 462 -5.24 -33.91 17.45
N PRO A 463 -6.07 -34.69 16.73
CA PRO A 463 -5.86 -34.97 15.32
C PRO A 463 -6.12 -33.74 14.45
N ILE A 464 -5.48 -33.69 13.28
CA ILE A 464 -5.89 -32.77 12.20
C ILE A 464 -7.18 -33.34 11.60
N PRO A 465 -8.31 -32.60 11.56
CA PRO A 465 -9.57 -33.12 11.05
C PRO A 465 -9.43 -33.62 9.61
N SER A 466 -10.04 -34.76 9.29
CA SER A 466 -9.93 -35.40 7.96
C SER A 466 -10.43 -34.50 6.83
N GLU A 467 -11.42 -33.67 7.15
CA GLU A 467 -12.07 -32.67 6.31
C GLU A 467 -11.07 -31.65 5.76
N PHE A 468 -9.94 -31.41 6.45
CA PHE A 468 -8.91 -30.49 5.98
C PHE A 468 -8.26 -30.97 4.67
N GLY A 469 -8.35 -32.25 4.32
CA GLY A 469 -7.95 -32.74 3.00
C GLY A 469 -8.61 -31.95 1.86
N ASN A 470 -9.82 -31.42 2.07
CA ASN A 470 -10.54 -30.59 1.09
C ASN A 470 -9.86 -29.25 0.80
N LEU A 471 -9.06 -28.73 1.75
CA LEU A 471 -8.33 -27.47 1.60
C LEU A 471 -7.06 -27.61 0.75
N GLY A 472 -6.58 -28.85 0.52
CA GLY A 472 -5.34 -29.13 -0.20
C GLY A 472 -5.24 -28.45 -1.56
N SER A 473 -6.35 -28.46 -2.30
CA SER A 473 -6.42 -27.86 -3.65
C SER A 473 -6.40 -26.32 -3.65
N SER A 474 -6.78 -25.67 -2.56
CA SER A 474 -6.84 -24.21 -2.45
C SER A 474 -5.63 -23.62 -1.74
N LEU A 475 -5.04 -24.37 -0.80
CA LEU A 475 -3.91 -23.92 0.01
C LEU A 475 -2.63 -23.81 -0.82
N GLN A 476 -2.06 -22.62 -0.77
CA GLN A 476 -0.73 -22.31 -1.31
C GLN A 476 0.32 -22.35 -0.20
N ARG A 477 -0.09 -22.05 1.05
CA ARG A 477 0.79 -22.03 2.22
C ARG A 477 0.10 -22.64 3.43
N LEU A 478 0.78 -23.60 4.06
CA LEU A 478 0.29 -24.30 5.25
C LEU A 478 1.39 -24.44 6.31
N ARG A 479 1.25 -23.72 7.42
CA ARG A 479 2.19 -23.81 8.54
C ARG A 479 1.48 -24.27 9.81
N MET A 480 1.86 -25.42 10.36
CA MET A 480 1.24 -26.06 11.51
C MET A 480 2.26 -26.54 12.55
N ALA A 481 3.56 -26.56 12.23
CA ALA A 481 4.59 -27.03 13.14
C ALA A 481 4.64 -26.24 14.47
N GLY A 482 5.24 -26.83 15.51
CA GLY A 482 5.27 -26.21 16.84
C GLY A 482 3.91 -26.24 17.56
N ASN A 483 3.14 -27.31 17.34
CA ASN A 483 1.91 -27.65 18.08
C ASN A 483 2.04 -29.05 18.69
N ARG A 484 0.96 -29.57 19.27
CA ARG A 484 0.87 -30.88 19.93
C ARG A 484 -0.10 -31.83 19.18
N PHE A 485 -0.10 -31.75 17.85
CA PHE A 485 -0.96 -32.58 17.02
C PHE A 485 -0.61 -34.07 17.16
N THR A 486 -1.62 -34.92 17.04
CA THR A 486 -1.50 -36.38 17.08
C THR A 486 -2.15 -37.00 15.83
N GLY A 487 -2.10 -38.32 15.68
CA GLY A 487 -2.73 -39.01 14.56
C GLY A 487 -1.91 -38.93 13.27
N CYS A 488 -2.56 -38.60 12.16
CA CYS A 488 -1.95 -38.53 10.83
C CYS A 488 -2.32 -37.23 10.11
N ILE A 489 -1.58 -36.89 9.06
CA ILE A 489 -1.81 -35.74 8.20
C ILE A 489 -2.78 -36.16 7.10
N PRO A 490 -3.96 -35.52 6.95
CA PRO A 490 -4.89 -35.83 5.86
C PRO A 490 -4.18 -35.79 4.50
N SER A 491 -4.36 -36.82 3.66
CA SER A 491 -3.59 -36.99 2.42
C SER A 491 -3.72 -35.80 1.47
N GLY A 492 -4.89 -35.15 1.42
CA GLY A 492 -5.09 -33.92 0.64
C GLY A 492 -4.18 -32.76 1.02
N LEU A 493 -3.59 -32.74 2.22
CA LEU A 493 -2.64 -31.70 2.64
C LEU A 493 -1.18 -32.00 2.28
N ALA A 494 -0.86 -33.22 1.85
CA ALA A 494 0.51 -33.68 1.62
C ALA A 494 1.19 -32.89 0.48
N ASP A 495 0.43 -32.52 -0.55
CA ASP A 495 0.95 -31.88 -1.77
C ASP A 495 0.97 -30.34 -1.72
N VAL A 496 0.73 -29.72 -0.56
CA VAL A 496 0.76 -28.25 -0.42
C VAL A 496 2.22 -27.74 -0.52
N GLU A 497 2.51 -27.00 -1.59
CA GLU A 497 3.88 -26.60 -2.00
C GLU A 497 4.68 -25.83 -0.92
N ASP A 498 4.10 -24.81 -0.28
CA ASP A 498 4.75 -24.06 0.83
C ASP A 498 4.21 -24.54 2.19
N SER A 499 4.59 -25.76 2.60
CA SER A 499 4.16 -26.36 3.85
C SER A 499 5.30 -26.71 4.81
N ASP A 500 5.01 -26.72 6.12
CA ASP A 500 5.90 -27.25 7.17
C ASP A 500 5.39 -28.54 7.83
N HIS A 501 4.40 -29.21 7.23
CA HIS A 501 3.73 -30.37 7.83
C HIS A 501 4.68 -31.54 8.13
N GLU A 502 5.75 -31.73 7.37
CA GLU A 502 6.79 -32.73 7.66
C GLU A 502 7.42 -32.54 9.05
N LYS A 503 7.49 -31.29 9.53
CA LYS A 503 8.04 -30.98 10.87
C LYS A 503 7.10 -31.40 12.01
N LEU A 504 5.90 -31.87 11.71
CA LEU A 504 4.99 -32.45 12.70
C LEU A 504 5.44 -33.84 13.15
N GLY A 505 6.22 -34.57 12.34
CA GLY A 505 6.61 -35.95 12.63
C GLY A 505 5.44 -36.95 12.65
N LEU A 506 4.32 -36.59 12.00
CA LEU A 506 3.14 -37.43 11.87
C LEU A 506 3.14 -38.12 10.49
N PRO A 507 2.65 -39.37 10.38
CA PRO A 507 2.49 -40.04 9.09
C PRO A 507 1.39 -39.37 8.26
N ILE A 508 1.45 -39.52 6.93
CA ILE A 508 0.29 -39.22 6.06
C ILE A 508 -0.78 -40.29 6.29
N CYS A 509 -2.04 -39.90 6.38
CA CYS A 509 -3.15 -40.85 6.49
C CYS A 509 -3.19 -41.72 5.23
N SER A 510 -3.25 -43.05 5.38
CA SER A 510 -3.43 -43.96 4.24
C SER A 510 -4.78 -43.68 3.59
N ASP A 511 -4.80 -43.48 2.27
CA ASP A 511 -6.04 -43.39 1.51
C ASP A 511 -6.87 -44.66 1.76
N LEU A 512 -7.99 -44.52 2.47
CA LEU A 512 -8.94 -45.61 2.78
C LEU A 512 -10.00 -45.70 1.69
#